data_AF-A0A0C1JM75-F1
#
_entry.id   AF-A0A0C1JM75-F1
#
_cell.length_a   1.000
_cell.length_b   1.000
_cell.length_c   1.000
_cell.angle_alpha   90.00
_cell.angle_beta   90.00
_cell.angle_gamma   90.00
#
_symmetry.space_group_name_H-M   'P 1'
#
loop_
_entity.id
_entity.type
_entity.pdbx_description
1 polymer ?
#
loop_
_entity_poly.entity_id
_entity_poly.type
_entity_poly.pdbx_seq_one_letter_code
_entity_poly.pdbx_strand_id
1 'polypeptide(L)' 'MLDFMIHDLPEDLNAQITCHEQDELEVTKLEGNERWRFVGNKKNDQWLWLNLHKKSRQVLAKQVDPRDKKTAERLFAK' A
#
# COMPACT_ATOMS: atom_id res chain seq x y z
N MET A 1 -14.82 19.31 0.26
CA MET A 1 -13.73 20.06 0.95
C MET A 1 -12.47 19.19 1.06
N LEU A 2 -12.10 18.46 0.00
CA LEU A 2 -10.89 17.61 -0.07
C LEU A 2 -10.21 17.67 -1.45
N ASP A 3 -10.92 18.10 -2.49
CA ASP A 3 -10.41 18.26 -3.87
C ASP A 3 -9.37 19.37 -4.10
N PHE A 4 -9.00 20.16 -3.09
CA PHE A 4 -8.19 21.37 -3.29
C PHE A 4 -6.67 21.18 -3.13
N MET A 5 -6.17 20.09 -2.53
CA MET A 5 -4.79 20.11 -2.00
C MET A 5 -3.71 19.33 -2.73
N ILE A 6 -3.92 18.74 -3.90
CA ILE A 6 -2.82 18.13 -4.65
C ILE A 6 -2.99 18.44 -6.14
N HIS A 7 -2.51 19.63 -6.55
CA HIS A 7 -2.42 19.99 -7.96
C HIS A 7 -1.21 19.32 -8.64
N ASP A 8 -0.15 19.07 -7.88
CA ASP A 8 1.09 18.44 -8.34
C ASP A 8 1.64 17.48 -7.29
N LEU A 9 2.40 16.48 -7.74
CA LEU A 9 3.06 15.54 -6.86
C LEU A 9 4.22 16.24 -6.12
N PRO A 10 4.26 16.25 -4.77
CA PRO A 10 5.36 16.84 -4.02
C PRO A 10 6.69 16.15 -4.35
N GLU A 11 7.76 16.92 -4.58
CA GLU A 11 9.10 16.40 -4.90
C GLU A 11 9.65 15.47 -3.81
N ASP A 12 9.22 15.66 -2.56
CA ASP A 12 9.66 14.90 -1.38
C ASP A 12 8.80 13.66 -1.07
N LEU A 13 7.72 13.41 -1.83
CA LEU A 13 6.80 12.30 -1.57
C LEU A 13 7.38 10.92 -1.94
N ASN A 14 8.58 10.88 -2.54
CA ASN A 14 9.24 9.67 -3.06
C ASN A 14 8.28 8.75 -3.83
N ALA A 15 7.35 9.35 -4.54
CA ALA A 15 6.41 8.70 -5.43
C ALA A 15 6.89 8.93 -6.87
N GLN A 16 6.75 7.92 -7.70
CA GLN A 16 7.08 8.00 -9.12
C GLN A 16 5.78 7.78 -9.87
N ILE A 17 5.39 8.74 -10.70
CA ILE A 17 4.20 8.62 -11.53
C ILE A 17 4.54 7.68 -12.68
N THR A 18 3.90 6.51 -12.71
CA THR A 18 3.98 5.57 -13.83
C THR A 18 2.84 5.88 -14.81
N CYS A 19 2.88 7.05 -15.46
CA CYS A 19 1.99 7.34 -16.58
C CYS A 19 2.52 6.61 -17.81
N HIS A 20 1.93 5.46 -18.15
CA HIS A 20 2.08 4.90 -19.49
C HIS A 20 0.96 5.49 -20.36
N GLU A 21 1.32 6.15 -21.46
CA GLU A 21 0.37 6.77 -22.41
C GLU A 21 -0.50 5.74 -23.17
N GLN A 22 -0.34 4.47 -22.86
CA GLN A 22 -1.04 3.35 -23.48
C GLN A 22 -1.56 2.45 -22.35
N ASP A 23 -2.81 2.00 -22.47
CA ASP A 23 -3.48 1.01 -21.61
C ASP A 23 -2.77 -0.37 -21.67
N GLU A 24 -1.48 -0.41 -21.34
CA GLU A 24 -0.68 -1.62 -21.27
C GLU A 24 -0.82 -2.22 -19.87
N LEU A 25 -1.33 -3.45 -19.82
CA LEU A 25 -1.37 -4.25 -18.61
C LEU A 25 0.08 -4.58 -18.18
N GLU A 26 0.62 -3.84 -17.22
CA GLU A 26 1.94 -4.12 -16.65
C GLU A 26 1.85 -5.24 -15.61
N VAL A 27 2.44 -6.39 -15.90
CA VAL A 27 2.62 -7.47 -14.91
C VAL A 27 3.84 -7.15 -14.05
N THR A 28 3.60 -6.55 -12.89
CA THR A 28 4.68 -6.17 -11.97
C THR A 28 4.83 -7.14 -10.79
N LYS A 29 6.05 -7.29 -10.28
CA LYS A 29 6.32 -8.11 -9.09
C LYS A 29 6.00 -7.32 -7.83
N LEU A 30 5.11 -7.86 -7.00
CA LEU A 30 4.76 -7.30 -5.70
C LEU A 30 5.57 -7.95 -4.59
N GLU A 31 5.93 -7.15 -3.59
CA GLU A 31 6.47 -7.63 -2.34
C GLU A 31 5.45 -7.37 -1.22
N GLY A 32 4.93 -8.45 -0.63
CA GLY A 32 4.12 -8.37 0.57
C GLY A 32 5.03 -8.11 1.77
N ASN A 33 4.80 -7.00 2.48
CA ASN A 33 5.49 -6.70 3.72
C ASN A 33 4.52 -6.77 4.90
N GLU A 34 4.98 -7.39 5.97
CA GLU A 34 4.24 -7.66 7.18
C GLU A 34 4.99 -6.95 8.32
N ARG A 35 4.48 -5.80 8.85
CA ARG A 35 5.18 -5.02 9.90
C ARG A 35 4.35 -4.72 11.16
N TRP A 36 5.13 -4.52 12.24
CA TRP A 36 4.91 -4.51 13.71
C TRP A 36 3.57 -4.03 14.32
N ARG A 37 3.30 -4.57 15.52
CA ARG A 37 2.05 -4.51 16.31
C ARG A 37 1.99 -3.43 17.40
N PHE A 38 0.73 -3.10 17.72
CA PHE A 38 0.17 -2.43 18.91
C PHE A 38 0.07 -0.91 18.84
N VAL A 39 -1.15 -0.43 18.60
CA VAL A 39 -1.54 0.98 18.79
C VAL A 39 -2.16 1.10 20.18
N GLY A 40 -1.44 1.72 21.11
CA GLY A 40 -1.91 2.06 22.46
C GLY A 40 -1.94 0.90 23.48
N ASN A 41 -2.42 -0.29 23.12
CA ASN A 41 -2.52 -1.44 24.04
C ASN A 41 -2.30 -2.79 23.32
N LYS A 42 -1.67 -3.75 24.01
CA LYS A 42 -1.46 -5.14 23.55
C LYS A 42 -2.75 -5.91 23.21
N LYS A 43 -3.90 -5.51 23.74
CA LYS A 43 -5.22 -6.08 23.38
C LYS A 43 -5.73 -5.58 22.02
N ASN A 44 -5.22 -4.46 21.53
CA ASN A 44 -5.54 -3.91 20.22
C ASN A 44 -4.47 -4.40 19.23
N ASP A 45 -4.58 -5.69 18.88
CA ASP A 45 -3.70 -6.29 17.89
C ASP A 45 -4.08 -5.80 16.49
N GLN A 46 -3.32 -4.82 16.00
CA GLN A 46 -3.42 -4.34 14.63
C GLN A 46 -2.12 -4.66 13.90
N TRP A 47 -2.29 -5.20 12.70
CA TRP A 47 -1.19 -5.54 11.82
C TRP A 47 -1.28 -4.71 10.55
N LEU A 48 -0.18 -4.04 10.18
CA LEU A 48 -0.08 -3.30 8.93
C LEU A 48 0.46 -4.23 7.84
N TRP A 49 -0.38 -4.48 6.85
CA TRP A 49 -0.03 -5.20 5.64
C TRP A 49 0.16 -4.21 4.49
N LEU A 50 1.25 -4.36 3.74
CA LEU A 50 1.58 -3.50 2.60
C LEU A 50 1.95 -4.36 1.39
N ASN A 51 1.36 -4.05 0.23
CA ASN A 51 1.85 -4.52 -1.06
C ASN A 51 2.69 -3.41 -1.69
N LEU A 52 3.96 -3.72 -1.93
CA LEU A 52 4.91 -2.79 -2.51
C LEU A 52 5.22 -3.19 -3.94
N HIS A 53 5.28 -2.21 -4.86
CA HIS A 53 5.94 -2.43 -6.13
C HIS A 53 7.42 -2.70 -5.88
N LYS A 54 7.95 -3.84 -6.34
CA LYS A 54 9.31 -4.27 -6.03
C LYS A 54 10.38 -3.25 -6.46
N LYS A 55 10.23 -2.65 -7.64
CA LYS A 55 11.24 -1.74 -8.21
C LYS A 55 11.16 -0.35 -7.58
N SER A 56 9.99 0.27 -7.56
CA SER A 56 9.84 1.65 -7.05
C SER A 56 9.66 1.74 -5.54
N ARG A 57 9.41 0.61 -4.85
CA ARG A 57 9.09 0.54 -3.43
C ARG A 57 7.82 1.31 -3.02
N GLN A 58 7.01 1.75 -3.99
CA GLN A 58 5.76 2.42 -3.71
C GLN A 58 4.72 1.46 -3.15
N VAL A 59 3.87 1.97 -2.26
CA VAL A 59 2.74 1.23 -1.70
C VAL A 59 1.59 1.22 -2.71
N LEU A 60 1.21 0.04 -3.17
CA LEU A 60 0.09 -0.15 -4.11
C LEU A 60 -1.19 -0.52 -3.38
N ALA A 61 -1.10 -1.25 -2.27
CA ALA A 61 -2.24 -1.55 -1.41
C ALA A 61 -1.81 -1.64 0.05
N LYS A 62 -2.76 -1.38 0.95
CA LYS A 62 -2.58 -1.54 2.39
C LYS A 62 -3.82 -2.17 3.02
N GLN A 63 -3.63 -2.92 4.10
CA GLN A 63 -4.68 -3.40 4.97
C GLN A 63 -4.23 -3.31 6.44
N VAL A 64 -5.13 -2.88 7.32
CA VAL A 64 -4.89 -2.82 8.77
C VAL A 64 -5.95 -3.65 9.46
N ASP A 65 -5.55 -4.79 10.01
CA ASP A 65 -6.44 -5.80 10.60
C ASP A 65 -5.57 -6.81 11.37
N PRO A 66 -6.15 -7.77 12.11
CA PRO A 66 -5.39 -8.83 12.77
C PRO A 66 -4.46 -9.60 11.83
N ARG A 67 -3.44 -10.24 12.41
CA ARG A 67 -2.50 -11.09 11.65
C ARG A 67 -3.15 -12.44 11.34
N ASP A 68 -4.05 -12.49 10.36
CA ASP A 68 -4.70 -13.72 9.94
C ASP A 68 -4.78 -13.88 8.41
N LYS A 69 -5.06 -15.12 7.98
CA LYS A 69 -5.15 -15.49 6.57
C LYS A 69 -6.25 -14.72 5.84
N LYS A 70 -7.40 -14.49 6.50
CA LYS A 70 -8.53 -13.75 5.90
C LYS A 70 -8.14 -12.32 5.57
N THR A 71 -7.35 -11.70 6.43
CA THR A 71 -6.82 -10.35 6.26
C THR A 71 -5.83 -10.29 5.11
N ALA A 72 -4.93 -11.26 5.01
CA ALA A 72 -4.01 -11.37 3.88
C ALA A 72 -4.78 -11.58 2.55
N GLU A 73 -5.78 -12.47 2.53
CA GLU A 73 -6.62 -12.68 1.35
C GLU A 73 -7.35 -11.41 0.92
N ARG A 74 -7.86 -10.59 1.85
CA ARG A 74 -8.47 -9.28 1.53
C ARG A 74 -7.50 -8.31 0.86
N LEU A 75 -6.20 -8.40 1.17
CA LEU A 75 -5.18 -7.56 0.55
C LEU A 75 -4.89 -8.00 -0.90
N PHE A 76 -4.91 -9.31 -1.18
CA PHE A 76 -4.57 -9.89 -2.48
C PHE A 76 -5.76 -10.16 -3.40
N ALA A 77 -6.98 -10.19 -2.87
CA ALA A 77 -8.21 -10.38 -3.65
C ALA A 77 -8.75 -9.10 -4.30
N LYS A 78 -7.97 -8.00 -4.26
CA LYS A 78 -8.31 -6.71 -4.87
C LYS A 78 -7.67 -6.55 -6.24
#